data_AF-A0A142X5W8-F1
#
_entry.id   AF-A0A142X5W8-F1
#
_cell.length_a   1.000
_cell.length_b   1.000
_cell.length_c   1.000
_cell.angle_alpha   90.00
_cell.angle_beta   90.00
_cell.angle_gamma   90.00
#
_symmetry.space_group_name_H-M   'P 1'
#
loop_
_entity.id
_entity.type
_entity.pdbx_description
1 polymer ?
#
loop_
_entity_poly.entity_id
_entity_poly.type
_entity_poly.pdbx_seq_one_letter_code
_entity_poly.pdbx_strand_id
1 'polypeptide(L)'
;MEKGPELGQPIVDGDRRRDAIHIAVAPVMAVDRLTPGQHVGLVEEGDLERVGLCDRNIGIVDPFLGAAVEPGQRFWLFLYPGTVTGLRHIWTHPAFTSAAAVAREARR
;
A
#
# COMPACT_ATOMS: atom_id res chain seq x y z
N MET A 1 -14.53 25.07 4.18
CA MET A 1 -14.69 24.27 2.93
C MET A 1 -15.49 23.06 3.32
N GLU A 2 -16.63 22.80 2.68
CA GLU A 2 -17.40 21.56 2.94
C GLU A 2 -16.54 20.34 2.62
N LYS A 3 -16.57 19.34 3.50
CA LYS A 3 -15.83 18.09 3.33
C LYS A 3 -16.50 17.32 2.18
N GLY A 4 -15.71 16.92 1.18
CA GLY A 4 -16.18 16.05 0.09
C GLY A 4 -16.50 14.64 0.59
N PRO A 5 -17.09 13.79 -0.27
CA PRO A 5 -17.36 12.40 0.05
C PRO A 5 -16.06 11.63 0.34
N GLU A 6 -16.15 10.64 1.23
CA GLU A 6 -15.00 9.84 1.67
C GLU A 6 -15.14 8.39 1.23
N LEU A 7 -14.01 7.74 0.93
CA LEU A 7 -13.99 6.30 0.67
C LEU A 7 -14.48 5.52 1.91
N GLY A 8 -15.26 4.47 1.68
CA GLY A 8 -15.83 3.65 2.75
C GLY A 8 -17.14 4.19 3.34
N GLN A 9 -17.66 5.31 2.84
CA GLN A 9 -18.96 5.86 3.24
C GLN A 9 -19.91 5.96 2.03
N PRO A 10 -21.21 5.68 2.20
CA PRO A 10 -22.20 5.99 1.18
C PRO A 10 -22.24 7.50 0.88
N ILE A 11 -22.41 7.85 -0.39
CA ILE A 11 -22.67 9.23 -0.78
C ILE A 11 -24.11 9.56 -0.35
N VAL A 12 -24.26 10.57 0.51
CA VAL A 12 -25.58 11.10 0.89
C VAL A 12 -26.05 12.05 -0.22
N ASP A 13 -27.33 11.93 -0.60
CA ASP A 13 -27.91 12.55 -1.79
C ASP A 13 -27.56 14.05 -1.96
N GLY A 14 -27.30 14.44 -3.21
CA GLY A 14 -27.03 15.83 -3.63
C GLY A 14 -25.65 16.05 -4.23
N ASP A 15 -24.65 15.24 -3.87
CA ASP A 15 -23.31 15.34 -4.45
C ASP A 15 -23.20 14.50 -5.74
N ARG A 16 -23.13 15.20 -6.88
CA ARG A 16 -22.97 14.60 -8.21
C ARG A 16 -21.57 14.86 -8.81
N ARG A 17 -20.62 15.31 -7.98
CA ARG A 17 -19.28 15.62 -8.45
C ARG A 17 -18.56 14.36 -8.89
N ARG A 18 -17.74 14.49 -9.93
CA ARG A 18 -16.76 13.47 -10.33
C ARG A 18 -15.46 13.81 -9.64
N ASP A 19 -14.84 12.83 -9.02
CA ASP A 19 -13.55 13.00 -8.36
C ASP A 19 -12.59 11.87 -8.76
N ALA A 20 -11.30 12.16 -8.68
CA ALA A 20 -10.23 11.21 -8.90
C ALA A 20 -9.46 11.03 -7.60
N ILE A 21 -9.55 9.82 -7.02
CA ILE A 21 -8.95 9.53 -5.72
C ILE A 21 -7.66 8.75 -5.94
N HIS A 22 -6.57 9.23 -5.34
CA HIS A 22 -5.30 8.52 -5.30
C HIS A 22 -5.29 7.57 -4.11
N ILE A 23 -5.03 6.29 -4.38
CA ILE A 23 -4.87 5.27 -3.33
C ILE A 23 -3.42 4.86 -3.29
N ALA A 24 -2.83 4.87 -2.10
CA ALA A 24 -1.48 4.40 -1.89
C ALA A 24 -1.45 2.87 -1.92
N VAL A 25 -0.50 2.31 -2.65
CA VAL A 25 -0.30 0.87 -2.75
C VAL A 25 1.12 0.48 -2.37
N ALA A 26 1.28 -0.72 -1.81
CA ALA A 26 2.58 -1.30 -1.49
C ALA A 26 2.69 -2.71 -2.11
N PRO A 27 3.85 -3.08 -2.68
CA PRO A 27 4.08 -4.44 -3.16
C PRO A 27 4.36 -5.34 -1.95
N VAL A 28 3.56 -6.38 -1.77
CA VAL A 28 3.67 -7.31 -0.64
C VAL A 28 3.52 -8.76 -1.11
N MET A 29 3.84 -9.70 -0.24
CA MET A 29 3.75 -11.14 -0.45
C MET A 29 2.70 -11.75 0.49
N ALA A 30 1.83 -12.60 -0.07
CA ALA A 30 0.82 -13.32 0.71
C ALA A 30 1.44 -14.48 1.50
N VAL A 31 1.08 -14.64 2.78
CA VAL A 31 1.41 -15.86 3.56
C VAL A 31 0.28 -16.89 3.57
N ASP A 32 -0.95 -16.42 3.38
CA ASP A 32 -2.16 -17.23 3.26
C ASP A 32 -2.71 -17.17 1.83
N ARG A 33 -3.70 -18.02 1.52
CA ARG A 33 -4.52 -17.82 0.33
C ARG A 33 -5.49 -16.67 0.58
N LEU A 34 -5.40 -15.62 -0.23
CA LEU A 34 -6.17 -14.39 -0.05
C LEU A 34 -7.09 -14.11 -1.24
N THR A 35 -8.22 -13.49 -0.97
CA THR A 35 -9.22 -13.12 -1.98
C THR A 35 -9.18 -11.62 -2.31
N PRO A 36 -9.55 -11.21 -3.53
CA PRO A 36 -9.62 -9.79 -3.90
C PRO A 36 -10.49 -9.00 -2.92
N GLY A 37 -10.02 -7.83 -2.47
CA GLY A 37 -10.72 -7.00 -1.49
C GLY A 37 -10.64 -7.47 -0.03
N GLN A 38 -9.99 -8.60 0.25
CA GLN A 38 -9.85 -9.10 1.62
C GLN A 38 -8.96 -8.20 2.46
N HIS A 39 -9.38 -7.93 3.69
CA HIS A 39 -8.62 -7.14 4.66
C HIS A 39 -7.43 -7.94 5.19
N VAL A 40 -6.25 -7.34 5.18
CA VAL A 40 -5.00 -7.99 5.59
C VAL A 40 -4.07 -7.02 6.31
N GLY A 41 -3.12 -7.58 7.06
CA GLY A 41 -2.05 -6.82 7.69
C GLY A 41 -0.73 -7.57 7.75
N LEU A 42 0.28 -6.90 8.31
CA LEU A 42 1.59 -7.50 8.55
C LEU A 42 1.46 -8.62 9.58
N VAL A 43 2.03 -9.78 9.27
CA VAL A 43 1.89 -11.00 10.10
C VAL A 43 3.08 -11.24 11.04
N GLU A 44 4.20 -10.58 10.79
CA GLU A 44 5.44 -10.72 11.56
C GLU A 44 6.00 -9.34 11.90
N GLU A 45 6.45 -9.16 13.15
CA GLU A 45 7.03 -7.91 13.59
C GLU A 45 8.40 -7.68 12.94
N GLY A 46 8.55 -6.55 12.25
CA GLY A 46 9.78 -6.21 11.53
C GLY A 46 9.82 -6.67 10.07
N ASP A 47 8.89 -7.53 9.63
CA ASP A 47 8.69 -7.84 8.22
C ASP A 47 7.65 -6.88 7.62
N LEU A 48 8.07 -6.07 6.64
CA LEU A 48 7.23 -5.07 5.97
C LEU A 48 6.67 -5.55 4.63
N GLU A 49 7.05 -6.75 4.18
CA GLU A 49 6.65 -7.30 2.89
C GLU A 49 5.62 -8.42 3.02
N ARG A 50 5.55 -9.12 4.16
CA ARG A 50 4.66 -10.27 4.33
C ARG A 50 3.33 -9.91 4.97
N VAL A 51 2.25 -10.25 4.29
CA VAL A 51 0.88 -9.98 4.74
C VAL A 51 -0.02 -11.20 4.70
N GLY A 52 -1.02 -11.21 5.56
CA GLY A 52 -1.99 -12.28 5.70
C GLY A 52 -3.15 -11.87 6.60
N LEU A 53 -3.88 -12.86 7.09
CA LEU A 53 -5.00 -12.62 8.01
C LEU A 53 -4.47 -12.25 9.40
N CYS A 54 -4.90 -11.09 9.92
CA CYS A 54 -4.58 -10.69 11.29
C CYS A 54 -5.63 -9.73 11.86
N ASP A 55 -5.53 -9.47 13.18
CA ASP A 55 -6.44 -8.55 13.87
C ASP A 55 -6.16 -7.07 13.56
N ARG A 56 -4.94 -6.76 13.08
CA ARG A 56 -4.46 -5.40 12.82
C ARG A 56 -4.23 -5.19 11.34
N ASN A 57 -5.34 -5.07 10.60
CA ASN A 57 -5.28 -4.84 9.17
C ASN A 57 -4.81 -3.42 8.85
N ILE A 58 -4.13 -3.27 7.71
CA ILE A 58 -3.61 -1.97 7.22
C ILE A 58 -4.09 -1.64 5.80
N GLY A 59 -4.80 -2.57 5.16
CA GLY A 59 -5.28 -2.43 3.79
C GLY A 59 -6.11 -3.61 3.33
N ILE A 60 -6.31 -3.67 2.01
CA ILE A 60 -7.01 -4.75 1.33
C ILE A 60 -6.17 -5.31 0.17
N VAL A 61 -6.38 -6.60 -0.13
CA VAL A 61 -5.89 -7.20 -1.37
C VAL A 61 -6.46 -6.45 -2.57
N ASP A 62 -5.62 -6.22 -3.59
CA ASP A 62 -6.00 -5.60 -4.86
C ASP A 62 -7.40 -6.07 -5.31
N PRO A 63 -8.42 -5.20 -5.25
CA PRO A 63 -9.80 -5.58 -5.50
C PRO A 63 -10.08 -5.84 -6.98
N PHE A 64 -9.12 -5.54 -7.88
CA PHE A 64 -9.25 -5.74 -9.31
C PHE A 64 -8.69 -7.09 -9.79
N LEU A 65 -8.08 -7.87 -8.90
CA LEU A 65 -7.61 -9.22 -9.24
C LEU A 65 -8.79 -10.12 -9.61
N GLY A 66 -8.65 -10.87 -10.71
CA GLY A 66 -9.67 -11.81 -11.18
C GLY A 66 -9.69 -13.14 -10.43
N ALA A 67 -8.72 -13.40 -9.55
CA ALA A 67 -8.57 -14.65 -8.82
C ALA A 67 -7.90 -14.41 -7.46
N ALA A 68 -7.91 -15.45 -6.62
CA ALA A 68 -7.20 -15.45 -5.35
C ALA A 68 -5.68 -15.33 -5.54
N VAL A 69 -5.02 -14.74 -4.56
CA VAL A 69 -3.56 -14.73 -4.40
C VAL A 69 -3.18 -15.94 -3.56
N GLU A 70 -2.33 -16.80 -4.09
CA GLU A 70 -1.82 -17.97 -3.38
C GLU A 70 -0.59 -17.62 -2.50
N PRO A 71 -0.30 -18.39 -1.43
CA PRO A 71 0.87 -18.16 -0.60
C PRO A 71 2.18 -18.05 -1.41
N GLY A 72 3.00 -17.06 -1.07
CA GLY A 72 4.27 -16.74 -1.72
C GLY A 72 4.15 -15.86 -2.97
N GLN A 73 2.94 -15.59 -3.46
CA GLN A 73 2.73 -14.67 -4.58
C GLN A 73 2.76 -13.21 -4.13
N ARG A 74 3.20 -12.32 -5.03
CA ARG A 74 3.20 -10.88 -4.83
C ARG A 74 1.93 -10.24 -5.39
N PHE A 75 1.44 -9.22 -4.70
CA PHE A 75 0.29 -8.44 -5.12
C PHE A 75 0.39 -6.99 -4.61
N TRP A 76 -0.49 -6.11 -5.11
CA TRP A 76 -0.62 -4.76 -4.58
C TRP A 76 -1.53 -4.74 -3.36
N LEU A 77 -0.99 -4.37 -2.21
CA LEU A 77 -1.79 -4.01 -1.05
C LEU A 77 -2.32 -2.60 -1.22
N PHE A 78 -3.64 -2.45 -1.25
CA PHE A 78 -4.30 -1.15 -1.20
C PHE A 78 -4.39 -0.70 0.25
N LEU A 79 -3.58 0.28 0.63
CA LEU A 79 -3.58 0.79 2.00
C LEU A 79 -4.89 1.50 2.32
N TYR A 80 -5.30 1.47 3.59
CA TYR A 80 -6.51 2.19 3.98
C TYR A 80 -6.38 3.69 3.71
N PRO A 81 -7.43 4.33 3.16
CA PRO A 81 -7.46 5.77 2.96
C PRO A 81 -7.14 6.54 4.25
N GLY A 82 -6.40 7.64 4.12
CA GLY A 82 -6.07 8.51 5.26
C GLY A 82 -5.02 7.97 6.23
N THR A 83 -4.45 6.79 6.00
CA THR A 83 -3.41 6.21 6.88
C THR A 83 -1.98 6.62 6.51
N VAL A 84 -1.76 7.12 5.30
CA VAL A 84 -0.44 7.61 4.85
C VAL A 84 -0.14 8.96 5.52
N THR A 85 0.94 9.01 6.30
CA THR A 85 1.33 10.19 7.09
C THR A 85 2.34 11.11 6.41
N GLY A 86 2.94 10.67 5.29
CA GLY A 86 3.85 11.49 4.52
C GLY A 86 4.29 10.84 3.21
N LEU A 87 4.52 11.67 2.19
CA LEU A 87 5.07 11.27 0.90
C LEU A 87 6.27 12.18 0.58
N ARG A 88 7.35 11.60 0.06
CA ARG A 88 8.54 12.33 -0.38
C ARG A 88 8.75 12.08 -1.85
N HIS A 89 8.89 13.15 -2.63
CA HIS A 89 9.32 13.05 -4.03
C HIS A 89 10.85 12.98 -4.03
N ILE A 90 11.38 11.77 -4.20
CA ILE A 90 12.82 11.56 -4.31
C ILE A 90 13.22 11.83 -5.77
N TRP A 91 14.22 12.68 -5.97
CA TRP A 91 14.92 12.80 -7.24
C TRP A 91 16.21 11.99 -7.19
N THR A 92 16.59 11.42 -8.32
CA THR A 92 17.90 10.77 -8.50
C THR A 92 18.64 11.50 -9.60
N HIS A 93 19.89 11.88 -9.36
CA HIS A 93 20.75 12.44 -10.40
C HIS A 93 22.00 11.56 -10.51
N PRO A 94 22.37 11.11 -11.73
CA PRO A 94 23.45 10.12 -11.93
C PRO A 94 24.77 10.44 -11.23
N ALA A 95 25.15 11.71 -11.13
CA ALA A 95 26.38 12.13 -10.44
C ALA A 95 26.38 11.87 -8.92
N PHE A 96 25.21 11.68 -8.29
CA PHE A 96 25.10 11.37 -6.86
C PHE A 96 24.93 9.85 -6.60
N THR A 97 24.81 9.03 -7.65
CA THR A 97 24.70 7.57 -7.53
C THR A 97 26.05 6.93 -7.17
N SER A 98 27.19 7.51 -7.60
CA SER A 98 28.52 6.97 -7.31
C SER A 98 28.92 7.12 -5.84
N ALA A 99 28.57 8.23 -5.20
CA ALA A 99 29.01 8.54 -3.82
C ALA A 99 28.40 7.60 -2.76
N ALA A 100 27.18 7.08 -2.98
CA ALA A 100 26.52 6.20 -2.02
C ALA A 100 27.08 4.76 -2.02
N ALA A 101 27.67 4.31 -3.13
CA ALA A 101 28.33 3.00 -3.21
C ALA A 101 29.65 2.98 -2.42
N VAL A 102 30.45 4.05 -2.52
CA VAL A 102 31.77 4.12 -1.88
C VAL A 102 31.70 4.22 -0.34
N ALA A 103 30.66 4.86 0.20
CA ALA A 103 30.50 5.02 1.64
C ALA A 103 30.09 3.72 2.38
N ARG A 104 29.51 2.75 1.66
CA ARG A 104 29.11 1.44 2.23
C ARG A 104 30.28 0.45 2.36
N GLU A 105 31.34 0.65 1.59
CA GLU A 105 32.55 -0.21 1.60
C GLU A 105 33.56 0.22 2.67
N ALA A 106 33.63 1.51 2.98
CA ALA A 106 34.58 2.06 3.96
C ALA A 106 34.19 1.86 5.45
N ARG A 107 33.10 1.13 5.74
CA ARG A 107 32.61 0.86 7.12
C ARG A 107 32.61 -0.63 7.49
N ARG A 108 33.38 -1.47 6.80
CA ARG A 108 33.64 -2.88 7.18
C ARG A 108 35.06 -3.08 7.66
#